data_AF-A0A5M3M7B2-F1
#
_entry.id   AF-A0A5M3M7B2-F1
#
_cell.length_a   1.000
_cell.length_b   1.000
_cell.length_c   1.000
_cell.angle_alpha   90.00
_cell.angle_beta   90.00
_cell.angle_gamma   90.00
#
_symmetry.space_group_name_H-M   'P 1'
#
loop_
_entity.id
_entity.type
_entity.pdbx_description
1 polymer ?
#
loop_
_entity_poly.entity_id
_entity_poly.type
_entity_poly.pdbx_seq_one_letter_code
_entity_poly.pdbx_strand_id
1 'polypeptide(L)'
;QLKGSVNLTSLQIDASFSVRIPIIGTFQLASFQGNLIEGVKFTFGISGILSGEARVYLKDKWLWLDLSATVFGSKYGPLSIKLIPLPYVFNVF
;
A
#
# COMPACT_ATOMS: atom_id res chain seq x y z
N GLN A 1 2.87 -8.25 -2.54
CA GLN A 1 4.18 -7.78 -2.02
C GLN A 1 4.22 -6.27 -2.13
N LEU A 2 4.59 -5.59 -1.03
CA LEU A 2 4.86 -4.15 -1.01
C LEU A 2 6.37 -3.96 -0.87
N LYS A 3 6.97 -3.09 -1.68
CA LYS A 3 8.41 -2.77 -1.64
C LYS A 3 8.61 -1.27 -1.87
N GLY A 4 9.42 -0.62 -1.04
CA GLY A 4 9.66 0.82 -1.16
C GLY A 4 10.64 1.34 -0.14
N SER A 5 10.79 2.66 -0.11
CA SER A 5 11.55 3.42 0.88
C SER A 5 10.65 4.46 1.54
N VAL A 6 10.97 4.79 2.80
CA VAL A 6 10.31 5.85 3.55
C VAL A 6 11.38 6.80 4.03
N ASN A 7 11.22 8.09 3.72
CA ASN A 7 12.02 9.13 4.34
C ASN A 7 11.46 9.39 5.75
N LEU A 8 12.22 9.00 6.77
CA LEU A 8 11.80 9.11 8.17
C LEU A 8 11.85 10.54 8.71
N THR A 9 12.29 11.53 7.94
CA THR A 9 12.29 12.96 8.33
C THR A 9 11.14 13.73 7.69
N SER A 10 10.69 13.33 6.49
CA SER A 10 9.56 13.98 5.80
C SER A 10 8.29 13.14 5.79
N LEU A 11 8.36 11.87 6.22
CA LEU A 11 7.32 10.85 6.05
C LEU A 11 6.89 10.63 4.60
N GLN A 12 7.75 11.00 3.66
CA GLN A 12 7.50 10.74 2.26
C GLN A 12 7.83 9.28 1.96
N ILE A 13 6.86 8.57 1.39
CA ILE A 13 7.02 7.20 0.91
C ILE A 13 7.17 7.21 -0.60
N ASP A 14 8.05 6.34 -1.11
CA ASP A 14 8.08 5.89 -2.49
C ASP A 14 8.00 4.36 -2.46
N ALA A 15 6.91 3.80 -2.97
CA ALA A 15 6.69 2.37 -2.93
C ALA A 15 5.99 1.83 -4.17
N SER A 16 6.21 0.54 -4.40
CA SER A 16 5.57 -0.26 -5.43
C SER A 16 4.81 -1.41 -4.79
N PHE A 17 3.61 -1.66 -5.31
CA PHE A 17 2.78 -2.80 -4.92
C PHE A 17 2.70 -3.77 -6.09
N SER A 18 2.97 -5.04 -5.80
CA SER A 18 2.87 -6.13 -6.76
C SER A 18 1.99 -7.25 -6.22
N VAL A 19 1.20 -7.86 -7.08
CA VAL A 19 0.40 -9.06 -6.75
C VAL A 19 0.88 -10.21 -7.61
N ARG A 20 0.99 -11.38 -6.97
CA ARG A 20 1.17 -12.65 -7.68
C ARG A 20 -0.20 -13.30 -7.80
N ILE A 21 -0.64 -13.52 -9.04
CA ILE A 21 -1.82 -14.31 -9.35
C ILE A 21 -1.32 -15.68 -9.78
N PRO A 22 -1.77 -16.79 -9.16
CA PRO A 22 -1.45 -18.13 -9.64
C PRO A 22 -1.76 -18.24 -11.14
N ILE A 23 -0.91 -18.95 -11.90
CA ILE A 23 -1.04 -19.16 -13.36
C ILE A 23 -0.64 -17.94 -14.21
N ILE A 24 -1.00 -16.71 -13.82
CA ILE A 24 -0.79 -15.50 -14.66
C ILE A 24 0.54 -14.80 -14.35
N GLY A 25 1.13 -15.02 -13.18
CA GLY A 25 2.43 -14.48 -12.79
C GLY A 25 2.35 -13.30 -11.82
N THR A 26 3.44 -12.53 -11.73
CA THR A 26 3.54 -11.36 -10.84
C THR A 26 3.35 -10.09 -11.65
N PHE A 27 2.45 -9.23 -11.19
CA PHE A 27 2.16 -7.94 -11.81
C PHE A 27 2.49 -6.82 -10.84
N GLN A 28 3.28 -5.85 -11.29
CA GLN A 28 3.38 -4.58 -10.60
C GLN A 28 2.11 -3.78 -10.90
N LEU A 29 1.38 -3.47 -9.85
CA LEU A 29 0.04 -2.93 -9.92
C LEU A 29 0.01 -1.42 -9.79
N ALA A 30 0.93 -0.88 -8.97
CA ALA A 30 1.08 0.55 -8.80
C ALA A 30 2.48 0.86 -8.28
N SER A 31 2.99 2.03 -8.66
CA SER A 31 4.00 2.77 -7.90
C SER A 31 3.33 4.03 -7.37
N PHE A 32 3.62 4.40 -6.13
CA PHE A 32 3.02 5.56 -5.49
C PHE A 32 4.04 6.30 -4.64
N GLN A 33 3.89 7.62 -4.66
CA GLN A 33 4.65 8.54 -3.84
C GLN A 33 3.67 9.43 -3.07
N GLY A 34 3.96 9.72 -1.80
CA GLY A 34 3.12 10.62 -1.03
C GLY A 34 3.54 10.74 0.43
N ASN A 35 2.77 11.49 1.22
CA ASN A 35 3.01 11.68 2.64
C ASN A 35 2.21 10.66 3.47
N LEU A 36 2.88 9.95 4.40
CA LEU A 36 2.24 8.92 5.23
C LEU A 36 1.28 9.46 6.29
N ILE A 37 1.39 10.74 6.69
CA ILE A 37 0.44 11.39 7.61
C ILE A 37 -0.93 11.52 6.96
N GLU A 38 -0.97 11.99 5.72
CA GLU A 38 -2.21 12.14 4.93
C GLU A 38 -2.74 10.77 4.48
N GLY A 39 -1.83 9.82 4.33
CA GLY A 39 -2.09 8.47 3.84
C GLY A 39 -2.13 8.47 2.31
N VAL A 40 -1.42 7.52 1.72
CA VAL A 40 -1.28 7.42 0.28
C VAL A 40 -2.22 6.35 -0.25
N LYS A 41 -3.22 6.77 -1.01
CA LYS A 41 -4.21 5.90 -1.66
C LYS A 41 -3.85 5.68 -3.11
N PHE A 42 -3.93 4.44 -3.57
CA PHE A 42 -3.72 4.08 -4.95
C PHE A 42 -4.74 3.03 -5.38
N THR A 43 -5.18 3.14 -6.63
CA THR A 43 -6.00 2.12 -7.27
C THR A 43 -5.13 1.29 -8.19
N PHE A 44 -5.53 0.05 -8.40
CA PHE A 44 -4.84 -0.84 -9.30
C PHE A 44 -5.82 -1.71 -10.05
N GLY A 45 -5.41 -2.21 -11.22
CA GLY A 45 -6.20 -3.21 -11.90
C GLY A 45 -5.66 -3.63 -13.25
N ILE A 46 -6.07 -4.83 -13.66
CA ILE A 46 -5.95 -5.40 -14.98
C ILE A 46 -7.38 -5.75 -15.40
N SER A 47 -7.88 -5.12 -16.46
CA SER A 47 -9.26 -5.28 -16.91
C SER A 47 -9.67 -6.75 -17.01
N GLY A 48 -10.82 -7.10 -16.44
CA GLY A 48 -11.38 -8.47 -16.44
C GLY A 48 -10.71 -9.46 -15.47
N ILE A 49 -9.56 -9.13 -14.88
CA ILE A 49 -8.78 -10.06 -14.04
C ILE A 49 -8.74 -9.57 -12.59
N LEU A 50 -8.35 -8.32 -12.39
CA LEU A 50 -8.09 -7.75 -11.08
C LEU A 50 -8.46 -6.26 -11.07
N SER A 51 -9.10 -5.79 -10.01
CA SER A 51 -9.18 -4.37 -9.70
C SER A 51 -9.12 -4.19 -8.20
N GLY A 52 -8.77 -3.01 -7.72
CA GLY A 52 -8.72 -2.77 -6.28
C GLY A 52 -8.18 -1.42 -5.90
N GLU A 53 -8.12 -1.24 -4.59
CA GLU A 53 -7.62 -0.05 -3.94
C GLU A 53 -6.77 -0.47 -2.75
N ALA A 54 -5.67 0.23 -2.55
CA ALA A 54 -4.89 0.15 -1.35
C ALA A 54 -4.59 1.55 -0.79
N ARG A 55 -4.49 1.63 0.53
CA ARG A 55 -4.09 2.83 1.24
C ARG A 55 -3.00 2.48 2.23
N VAL A 56 -1.87 3.17 2.12
CA VAL A 56 -0.78 3.07 3.10
C VAL A 56 -0.76 4.33 3.94
N TYR A 57 -0.78 4.18 5.26
CA TYR A 57 -0.87 5.32 6.19
C TYR A 57 -0.16 5.05 7.51
N LEU A 58 0.17 6.12 8.22
CA LEU A 58 0.72 6.06 9.56
C LEU A 58 -0.42 6.16 10.59
N LYS A 59 -0.47 5.21 11.52
CA LYS A 59 -1.36 5.25 12.69
C LYS A 59 -0.67 4.65 13.90
N ASP A 60 -0.69 5.37 15.02
CA ASP A 60 -0.07 4.96 16.29
C ASP A 60 1.41 4.56 16.16
N LYS A 61 2.17 5.23 15.28
CA LYS A 61 3.59 4.94 14.93
C LYS A 61 3.80 3.66 14.14
N TRP A 62 2.73 3.08 13.61
CA TRP A 62 2.79 1.91 12.75
C TRP A 62 2.39 2.28 11.33
N LEU A 63 3.08 1.68 10.37
CA LEU A 63 2.64 1.66 8.99
C LEU A 63 1.49 0.65 8.88
N TRP A 64 0.38 1.10 8.33
CA TRP A 64 -0.79 0.29 8.05
C TRP A 64 -1.04 0.25 6.55
N LEU A 65 -1.60 -0.86 6.09
CA LEU A 65 -2.09 -1.06 4.75
C LEU A 65 -3.55 -1.48 4.81
N ASP A 66 -4.44 -0.64 4.29
CA ASP A 66 -5.80 -1.06 3.97
C ASP A 66 -5.81 -1.52 2.51
N LEU A 67 -6.44 -2.66 2.24
CA LEU A 67 -6.50 -3.28 0.93
C LEU A 67 -7.90 -3.79 0.64
N SER A 68 -8.39 -3.51 -0.57
CA SER A 68 -9.57 -4.15 -1.15
C SER A 68 -9.28 -4.52 -2.60
N ALA A 69 -9.76 -5.68 -3.03
CA ALA A 69 -9.54 -6.16 -4.38
C ALA A 69 -10.74 -6.96 -4.89
N THR A 70 -10.96 -6.92 -6.19
CA THR A 70 -11.87 -7.81 -6.93
C THR A 70 -11.01 -8.65 -7.87
N VAL A 71 -11.06 -9.98 -7.74
CA VAL A 71 -10.31 -10.92 -8.57
C VAL A 71 -11.30 -11.84 -9.27
N PHE A 72 -11.28 -11.88 -10.60
CA PHE A 72 -12.26 -12.63 -11.41
C PHE A 72 -13.73 -12.41 -10.97
N GLY A 73 -14.08 -11.14 -10.69
CA GLY A 73 -15.42 -10.75 -10.22
C GLY A 73 -15.70 -11.01 -8.74
N SER A 74 -14.84 -11.76 -8.04
CA SER A 74 -14.97 -12.03 -6.59
C SER A 74 -14.31 -10.94 -5.77
N LYS A 75 -15.04 -10.37 -4.81
CA LYS A 75 -14.54 -9.30 -3.93
C LYS A 75 -13.80 -9.86 -2.71
N TYR A 76 -12.72 -9.20 -2.32
CA TYR A 76 -11.87 -9.47 -1.17
C TYR A 76 -11.61 -8.17 -0.40
N GLY A 77 -11.81 -8.19 0.92
CA GLY A 77 -11.62 -7.05 1.81
C GLY A 77 -12.90 -6.29 2.19
N PRO A 78 -12.79 -5.13 2.86
CA PRO A 78 -11.52 -4.46 3.21
C PRO A 78 -10.71 -5.25 4.24
N LEU A 79 -9.40 -5.30 4.05
CA LEU A 79 -8.44 -5.91 4.96
C LEU A 79 -7.48 -4.83 5.46
N SER A 80 -7.38 -4.67 6.77
CA SER A 80 -6.41 -3.77 7.40
C SER A 80 -5.26 -4.58 7.97
N ILE A 81 -4.06 -4.32 7.48
CA ILE A 81 -2.84 -5.03 7.83
C ILE A 81 -1.90 -4.05 8.54
N LYS A 82 -1.53 -4.39 9.77
CA LYS A 82 -0.45 -3.73 10.49
C LYS A 82 0.88 -4.25 9.96
N LEU A 83 1.71 -3.37 9.40
CA LEU A 83 2.96 -3.75 8.73
C LEU A 83 4.15 -3.70 9.68
N ILE A 84 4.77 -2.54 9.82
CA ILE A 84 5.99 -2.34 10.60
C ILE A 84 5.87 -1.06 11.44
N PRO A 85 6.54 -0.98 12.60
CA PRO A 85 6.66 0.27 13.31
C PRO A 85 7.62 1.19 12.54
N LEU A 86 7.34 2.49 12.52
CA LEU A 86 8.32 3.48 12.09
C LEU A 86 9.04 4.03 13.34
N PRO A 87 10.38 4.01 13.39
CA PRO A 87 11.11 4.55 14.53
C PRO A 87 10.83 6.06 14.66
N TYR A 88 10.67 6.52 15.90
CA TYR A 88 10.50 7.95 16.21
C TYR A 88 11.69 8.75 15.70
N VAL A 89 11.48 9.57 14.67
CA VAL A 89 12.38 10.67 14.34
C VAL A 89 11.55 11.90 13.99
N PHE A 90 10.73 12.38 14.93
CA PHE A 90 10.08 13.69 14.78
C PHE A 90 10.17 14.48 16.07
N ASN A 91 11.20 15.33 16.16
CA ASN A 91 11.03 16.63 16.79
C ASN A 91 10.34 17.51 15.74
N VAL A 92 9.01 17.53 15.76
CA VAL A 92 8.28 18.64 15.13
C VAL A 92 8.39 19.79 16.12
N PHE A 93 9.26 20.76 15.82
CA PHE A 93 9.30 22.06 16.49
C PHE A 93 8.13 22.92 16.02
#